data_AF-A0AA36G0U9-F1
#
_entry.id   AF-A0AA36G0U9-F1
#
_cell.length_a   1.000
_cell.length_b   1.000
_cell.length_c   1.000
_cell.angle_alpha   90.00
_cell.angle_beta   90.00
_cell.angle_gamma   90.00
#
_symmetry.space_group_name_H-M   'P 1'
#
loop_
_entity.id
_entity.type
_entity.pdbx_description
1 polymer ?
#
loop_
_entity_poly.entity_id
_entity_poly.type
_entity_poly.pdbx_seq_one_letter_code
_entity_poly.pdbx_strand_id
1 'polypeptide(L)'
;MVPKQKDHQKKGPAQQPADEISSIHARIKLFEHPFAHQVINTKIEMFCSYCMRAAPGDGKLLKCSACNHTRYCNKECQRLAWKLHRIGHFQVFPNLPLTEILFQSKVIDRVQFIRENGDKYGWERERPFSSLCDHKDEIRKDEAKMEYFEKLLNKMTTFRGDEMPEREVFFDIFCKIQINSHSIHTNAGNEVGMAIDLGVSLYNHSCRPTCSMVFDGFRVVIRPLVPDIDANDTSKSFISYIDVGRSKHIRRRELKTRWFFDCECSRCMDPADDVLTAIRCSNPCCDEPQVITETSEPCYIACAKCGSMTDDDTVKQAQQLMLSLPAQFDPECPAEKLRELLASAESVLHPVNVYITRLRTALLHITGSLEENITSIHKQVYENYKLCFPKADRHVGYQLLHIVKALIEKDDREEAITYAYDAMNIFEVCFGLDHPYYLQTLALWTYLDQRTPKSKAELIALTNFNDNRRVDIETLLEKAAAISPGTLAINLPKSKH
;
A
#
# COMPACT_ATOMS: atom_id res chain seq x y z
N MET A 1 -30.40 -55.80 41.97
CA MET A 1 -31.79 -55.37 42.26
C MET A 1 -32.09 -54.10 41.46
N VAL A 2 -32.98 -54.27 40.47
CA VAL A 2 -33.89 -53.35 39.74
C VAL A 2 -34.15 -51.98 40.43
N PRO A 3 -34.47 -50.85 39.73
CA PRO A 3 -34.13 -50.40 38.37
C PRO A 3 -33.86 -48.87 38.20
N LYS A 4 -33.53 -48.52 36.96
CA LYS A 4 -33.50 -47.20 36.31
C LYS A 4 -34.77 -46.34 36.54
N GLN A 5 -34.57 -45.04 36.77
CA GLN A 5 -35.51 -43.98 36.36
C GLN A 5 -34.86 -43.16 35.24
N LYS A 6 -35.57 -43.06 34.11
CA LYS A 6 -35.26 -42.17 33.00
C LYS A 6 -35.94 -40.83 33.27
N ASP A 7 -35.19 -39.77 33.43
CA ASP A 7 -35.72 -38.41 33.32
C ASP A 7 -35.51 -37.88 31.91
N HIS A 8 -36.64 -37.57 31.27
CA HIS A 8 -36.72 -36.88 29.99
C HIS A 8 -36.39 -35.40 30.18
N GLN A 9 -35.13 -35.02 29.96
CA GLN A 9 -34.82 -33.62 29.65
C GLN A 9 -35.06 -33.36 28.17
N LYS A 10 -36.12 -32.57 27.91
CA LYS A 10 -36.41 -31.94 26.62
C LYS A 10 -35.18 -31.14 26.19
N LYS A 11 -34.48 -31.60 25.15
CA LYS A 11 -33.52 -30.77 24.41
C LYS A 11 -34.31 -29.63 23.76
N GLY A 12 -34.08 -28.40 24.21
CA GLY A 12 -34.49 -27.20 23.48
C GLY A 12 -33.85 -27.20 22.08
N PRO A 13 -34.43 -26.48 21.11
CA PRO A 13 -33.89 -26.45 19.76
C PRO A 13 -32.45 -25.94 19.81
N ALA A 14 -31.54 -26.71 19.20
CA ALA A 14 -30.17 -26.31 19.01
C ALA A 14 -30.16 -24.93 18.36
N GLN A 15 -29.50 -23.97 19.01
CA GLN A 15 -29.21 -22.68 18.39
C GLN A 15 -28.46 -22.97 17.09
N GLN A 16 -29.09 -22.56 15.98
CA GLN A 16 -28.46 -22.53 14.67
C GLN A 16 -27.16 -21.72 14.76
N PRO A 17 -26.11 -22.09 14.01
CA PRO A 17 -24.91 -21.26 13.93
C PRO A 17 -25.33 -19.86 13.49
N ALA A 18 -24.84 -18.85 14.20
CA ALA A 18 -24.99 -17.45 13.81
C ALA A 18 -24.57 -17.28 12.35
N ASP A 19 -25.37 -16.54 11.60
CA ASP A 19 -25.25 -16.27 10.18
C ASP A 19 -23.78 -16.20 9.72
N GLU A 20 -23.43 -17.04 8.72
CA GLU A 20 -22.23 -16.82 7.92
C GLU A 20 -22.18 -15.35 7.51
N ILE A 21 -21.07 -14.66 7.80
CA ILE A 21 -20.86 -13.25 7.46
C ILE A 21 -20.84 -13.15 5.92
N SER A 22 -22.03 -13.08 5.30
CA SER A 22 -22.22 -13.35 3.87
C SER A 22 -21.90 -12.15 2.97
N SER A 23 -21.61 -10.97 3.55
CA SER A 23 -21.30 -9.76 2.79
C SER A 23 -19.85 -9.35 2.99
N ILE A 24 -19.13 -9.15 1.88
CA ILE A 24 -17.79 -8.55 1.88
C ILE A 24 -17.76 -7.19 2.61
N HIS A 25 -18.89 -6.46 2.63
CA HIS A 25 -19.05 -5.21 3.35
C HIS A 25 -19.07 -5.36 4.87
N ALA A 26 -19.47 -6.52 5.39
CA ALA A 26 -19.47 -6.78 6.84
C ALA A 26 -18.07 -7.12 7.37
N ARG A 27 -17.12 -7.44 6.49
CA ARG A 27 -15.76 -7.88 6.83
C ARG A 27 -14.70 -6.80 6.69
N ILE A 28 -15.07 -5.57 6.30
CA ILE A 28 -14.14 -4.43 6.23
C ILE A 28 -14.18 -3.63 7.53
N LYS A 29 -13.08 -2.93 7.83
CA LYS A 29 -13.02 -1.95 8.91
C LYS A 29 -12.73 -0.57 8.36
N LEU A 30 -13.57 0.41 8.71
CA LEU A 30 -13.38 1.81 8.37
C LEU A 30 -12.85 2.60 9.57
N PHE A 31 -11.81 3.39 9.33
CA PHE A 31 -11.30 4.41 10.23
C PHE A 31 -11.47 5.78 9.58
N GLU A 32 -12.39 6.57 10.12
CA GLU A 32 -12.76 7.86 9.53
C GLU A 32 -11.95 9.03 10.05
N HIS A 33 -11.20 8.87 11.14
CA HIS A 33 -10.68 9.99 11.90
C HIS A 33 -9.35 9.63 12.56
N PRO A 34 -8.21 9.90 11.91
CA PRO A 34 -6.91 9.69 12.55
C PRO A 34 -6.74 10.60 13.76
N PHE A 35 -5.98 10.14 14.75
CA PHE A 35 -5.60 10.94 15.91
C PHE A 35 -4.79 12.16 15.51
N ALA A 36 -3.91 12.08 14.52
CA ALA A 36 -3.39 13.28 13.85
C ALA A 36 -2.98 12.98 12.41
N HIS A 37 -2.98 14.00 11.55
CA HIS A 37 -2.51 13.88 10.17
C HIS A 37 -1.90 15.19 9.65
N GLN A 38 -1.00 15.07 8.67
CA GLN A 38 -0.28 16.18 8.07
C GLN A 38 0.08 15.88 6.60
N VAL A 39 -0.24 16.81 5.70
CA VAL A 39 0.19 16.77 4.29
C VAL A 39 1.68 17.09 4.21
N ILE A 40 2.41 16.40 3.32
CA ILE A 40 3.80 16.73 3.02
C ILE A 40 3.88 18.17 2.53
N ASN A 41 4.80 18.95 3.12
CA ASN A 41 4.93 20.38 2.84
C ASN A 41 5.05 20.72 1.35
N THR A 42 5.84 19.95 0.59
CA THR A 42 6.03 20.13 -0.86
C THR A 42 4.80 19.79 -1.70
N LYS A 43 3.79 19.12 -1.11
CA LYS A 43 2.56 18.69 -1.78
C LYS A 43 1.33 19.50 -1.37
N ILE A 44 1.51 20.57 -0.59
CA ILE A 44 0.41 21.36 -0.02
C ILE A 44 -0.49 22.01 -1.08
N GLU A 45 0.05 22.37 -2.24
CA GLU A 45 -0.72 22.94 -3.36
C GLU A 45 -1.60 21.91 -4.07
N MET A 46 -1.24 20.63 -3.98
CA MET A 46 -1.90 19.54 -4.71
C MET A 46 -2.98 18.86 -3.87
N PHE A 47 -2.84 18.85 -2.54
CA PHE A 47 -3.73 18.12 -1.63
C PHE A 47 -4.32 19.02 -0.54
N CYS A 48 -5.59 18.79 -0.25
CA CYS A 48 -6.30 19.47 0.82
C CYS A 48 -5.66 19.19 2.19
N SER A 49 -5.31 20.23 2.94
CA SER A 49 -4.72 20.14 4.27
C SER A 49 -5.66 19.55 5.33
N TYR A 50 -6.97 19.45 5.03
CA TYR A 50 -7.94 18.72 5.85
C TYR A 50 -8.09 17.29 5.35
N CYS A 51 -8.87 17.06 4.28
CA CYS A 51 -9.25 15.72 3.87
C CYS A 51 -8.14 14.94 3.13
N MET A 52 -7.02 15.57 2.79
CA MET A 52 -5.88 14.96 2.08
C MET A 52 -6.22 14.39 0.69
N ARG A 53 -7.36 14.78 0.12
CA ARG A 53 -7.71 14.51 -1.27
C ARG A 53 -7.08 15.55 -2.19
N ALA A 54 -6.80 15.12 -3.42
CA ALA A 54 -6.40 16.03 -4.49
C ALA A 54 -7.55 17.00 -4.82
N ALA A 55 -7.22 18.11 -5.49
CA ALA A 55 -8.24 19.03 -5.97
C ALA A 55 -9.22 18.32 -6.93
N PRO A 56 -10.53 18.62 -6.86
CA PRO A 56 -11.49 18.02 -7.77
C PRO A 56 -11.31 18.56 -9.20
N GLY A 57 -10.96 17.67 -10.15
CA GLY A 57 -10.73 18.03 -11.55
C GLY A 57 -9.57 19.03 -11.71
N ASP A 58 -9.70 19.98 -12.63
CA ASP A 58 -8.71 21.05 -12.86
C ASP A 58 -8.83 22.24 -11.87
N GLY A 59 -9.59 22.06 -10.78
CA GLY A 59 -9.83 23.10 -9.79
C GLY A 59 -8.60 23.43 -8.95
N LYS A 60 -8.48 24.69 -8.50
CA LYS A 60 -7.46 25.11 -7.53
C LYS A 60 -7.99 25.00 -6.10
N LEU A 61 -7.13 24.58 -5.17
CA LEU A 61 -7.48 24.58 -3.74
C LEU A 61 -7.56 26.01 -3.19
N LEU A 62 -8.49 26.23 -2.26
CA LEU A 62 -8.66 27.49 -1.53
C LEU A 62 -7.52 27.70 -0.55
N LYS A 63 -6.86 28.85 -0.60
CA LYS A 63 -5.79 29.24 0.32
C LYS A 63 -6.35 29.79 1.63
N CYS A 64 -5.76 29.38 2.76
CA CYS A 64 -6.04 30.01 4.05
C CYS A 64 -5.57 31.47 4.05
N SER A 65 -6.48 32.42 4.27
CA SER A 65 -6.15 33.85 4.32
C SER A 65 -5.27 34.24 5.51
N ALA A 66 -5.35 33.49 6.63
CA ALA A 66 -4.60 33.79 7.84
C ALA A 66 -3.12 33.38 7.75
N CYS A 67 -2.84 32.14 7.33
CA CYS A 67 -1.45 31.65 7.27
C CYS A 67 -0.82 31.70 5.87
N ASN A 68 -1.62 31.87 4.82
CA ASN A 68 -1.21 31.76 3.40
C ASN A 68 -0.55 30.42 3.00
N HIS A 69 -0.51 29.43 3.89
CA HIS A 69 0.23 28.19 3.70
C HIS A 69 -0.68 26.98 3.42
N THR A 70 -1.71 26.74 4.22
CA THR A 70 -2.62 25.59 4.03
C THR A 70 -3.58 25.81 2.86
N ARG A 71 -4.09 24.71 2.32
CA ARG A 71 -4.96 24.65 1.14
C ARG A 71 -6.18 23.76 1.42
N TYR A 72 -7.35 24.10 0.89
CA TYR A 72 -8.60 23.37 1.17
C TYR A 72 -9.45 23.18 -0.08
N CYS A 73 -10.13 22.03 -0.20
CA CYS A 73 -11.06 21.80 -1.31
C CYS A 73 -12.22 22.81 -1.31
N ASN A 74 -12.70 23.20 -0.12
CA ASN A 74 -13.88 24.04 0.07
C ASN A 74 -13.89 24.66 1.48
N LYS A 75 -14.86 25.57 1.72
CA LYS A 75 -15.06 26.24 3.02
C LYS A 75 -15.32 25.25 4.16
N GLU A 76 -15.93 24.10 3.88
CA GLU A 76 -16.21 23.09 4.90
C GLU A 76 -14.93 22.41 5.40
N CYS A 77 -14.04 22.00 4.49
CA CYS A 77 -12.70 21.50 4.85
C CYS A 77 -11.90 22.54 5.65
N GLN A 78 -11.99 23.82 5.28
CA GLN A 78 -11.33 24.89 6.03
C GLN A 78 -11.89 25.02 7.45
N ARG A 79 -13.22 25.00 7.61
CA ARG A 79 -13.92 25.09 8.90
C ARG A 79 -13.56 23.91 9.81
N LEU A 80 -13.56 22.70 9.28
CA LEU A 80 -13.21 21.49 10.04
C LEU A 80 -11.73 21.47 10.44
N ALA A 81 -10.84 21.91 9.55
CA ALA A 81 -9.42 22.05 9.87
C ALA A 81 -9.11 23.16 10.87
N TRP A 82 -9.95 24.19 10.99
CA TRP A 82 -9.69 25.34 11.87
C TRP A 82 -9.50 24.92 13.33
N LYS A 83 -10.26 23.91 13.79
CA LYS A 83 -10.09 23.31 15.12
C LYS A 83 -8.70 22.72 15.38
N LEU A 84 -7.96 22.44 14.32
CA LEU A 84 -6.66 21.74 14.30
C LEU A 84 -5.56 22.61 13.68
N HIS A 85 -5.86 23.86 13.29
CA HIS A 85 -4.96 24.73 12.57
C HIS A 85 -4.35 25.75 13.53
N ARG A 86 -3.11 25.50 13.98
CA ARG A 86 -2.34 26.49 14.75
C ARG A 86 -1.97 27.65 13.82
N ILE A 87 -2.45 28.86 14.13
CA ILE A 87 -2.12 30.07 13.40
C ILE A 87 -0.81 30.62 13.96
N GLY A 88 0.12 31.08 13.11
CA GLY A 88 1.12 32.07 13.56
C GLY A 88 2.61 31.69 13.58
N HIS A 89 3.05 30.50 13.15
CA HIS A 89 4.50 30.17 13.20
C HIS A 89 5.13 29.68 11.88
N PHE A 90 4.35 29.58 10.80
CA PHE A 90 4.84 29.00 9.53
C PHE A 90 5.86 29.87 8.78
N GLN A 91 5.83 31.19 8.98
CA GLN A 91 6.63 32.14 8.19
C GLN A 91 8.03 32.40 8.78
N VAL A 92 8.31 31.92 10.00
CA VAL A 92 9.54 32.29 10.74
C VAL A 92 10.69 31.30 10.48
N PHE A 93 10.44 30.16 9.83
CA PHE A 93 11.39 29.04 9.84
C PHE A 93 11.60 28.31 8.50
N PRO A 94 12.39 28.87 7.57
CA PRO A 94 12.64 28.27 6.25
C PRO A 94 13.41 26.94 6.30
N ASN A 95 14.19 26.68 7.35
CA ASN A 95 15.06 25.49 7.46
C ASN A 95 14.48 24.36 8.33
N LEU A 96 13.21 24.46 8.74
CA LEU A 96 12.59 23.39 9.52
C LEU A 96 12.10 22.24 8.62
N PRO A 97 12.16 20.98 9.10
CA PRO A 97 11.47 19.86 8.49
C PRO A 97 9.97 20.04 8.76
N LEU A 98 9.37 20.98 8.03
CA LEU A 98 8.08 21.58 8.38
C LEU A 98 6.98 20.52 8.48
N THR A 99 6.97 19.51 7.60
CA THR A 99 6.01 18.40 7.67
C THR A 99 6.03 17.73 9.04
N GLU A 100 7.19 17.32 9.53
CA GLU A 100 7.31 16.55 10.77
C GLU A 100 7.05 17.43 11.99
N ILE A 101 7.58 18.67 12.01
CA ILE A 101 7.34 19.63 13.09
C ILE A 101 5.84 19.89 13.27
N LEU A 102 5.12 20.14 12.17
CA LEU A 102 3.68 20.37 12.21
C LEU A 102 2.90 19.13 12.63
N PHE A 103 3.32 17.97 12.17
CA PHE A 103 2.70 16.70 12.54
C PHE A 103 2.84 16.43 14.04
N GLN A 104 4.06 16.49 14.58
CA GLN A 104 4.30 16.24 15.99
C GLN A 104 3.71 17.32 16.89
N SER A 105 3.72 18.59 16.45
CA SER A 105 3.01 19.69 17.13
C SER A 105 1.53 19.36 17.30
N LYS A 106 0.85 18.89 16.25
CA LYS A 106 -0.57 18.49 16.33
C LYS A 106 -0.80 17.32 17.29
N VAL A 107 0.13 16.38 17.37
CA VAL A 107 0.03 15.26 18.33
C VAL A 107 0.17 15.77 19.76
N ILE A 108 1.17 16.62 20.03
CA ILE A 108 1.39 17.25 21.34
C ILE A 108 0.14 18.02 21.78
N ASP A 109 -0.42 18.87 20.91
CA ASP A 109 -1.60 19.68 21.21
C ASP A 109 -2.77 18.80 21.67
N ARG A 110 -2.98 17.65 21.02
CA ARG A 110 -4.06 16.72 21.37
C ARG A 110 -3.78 15.97 22.67
N VAL A 111 -2.56 15.49 22.86
CA VAL A 111 -2.17 14.79 24.10
C VAL A 111 -2.29 15.72 25.31
N GLN A 112 -1.84 16.97 25.20
CA GLN A 112 -1.97 17.98 26.26
C GLN A 112 -3.44 18.32 26.51
N PHE A 113 -4.21 18.58 25.45
CA PHE A 113 -5.63 18.88 25.58
C PHE A 113 -6.39 17.74 26.29
N ILE A 114 -6.17 16.48 25.89
CA ILE A 114 -6.81 15.32 26.53
C ILE A 114 -6.41 15.20 28.00
N ARG A 115 -5.13 15.43 28.33
CA ARG A 115 -4.65 15.39 29.72
C ARG A 115 -5.35 16.42 30.61
N GLU A 116 -5.59 17.62 30.09
CA GLU A 116 -6.18 18.73 30.85
C GLU A 116 -7.70 18.72 30.86
N ASN A 117 -8.34 18.24 29.78
CA ASN A 117 -9.77 18.42 29.53
C ASN A 117 -10.54 17.10 29.38
N GLY A 118 -9.85 15.97 29.31
CA GLY A 118 -10.40 14.69 28.83
C GLY A 118 -10.63 14.69 27.31
N ASP A 119 -11.00 13.53 26.78
CA ASP A 119 -11.24 13.36 25.34
C ASP A 119 -12.62 13.87 24.88
N LYS A 120 -12.81 15.19 24.92
CA LYS A 120 -14.07 15.85 24.52
C LYS A 120 -14.40 15.70 23.03
N TYR A 121 -13.41 15.37 22.20
CA TYR A 121 -13.55 15.28 20.73
C TYR A 121 -13.56 13.84 20.21
N GLY A 122 -13.44 12.85 21.10
CA GLY A 122 -13.36 11.45 20.70
C GLY A 122 -12.10 11.14 19.87
N TRP A 123 -10.97 11.78 20.12
CA TRP A 123 -9.73 11.45 19.42
C TRP A 123 -9.19 10.07 19.80
N GLU A 124 -9.55 9.54 20.96
CA GLU A 124 -9.15 8.23 21.50
C GLU A 124 -10.28 7.18 21.41
N ARG A 125 -11.19 7.32 20.44
CA ARG A 125 -12.35 6.41 20.23
C ARG A 125 -11.96 4.93 20.18
N GLU A 126 -10.88 4.61 19.48
CA GLU A 126 -10.46 3.23 19.25
C GLU A 126 -9.63 2.68 20.41
N ARG A 127 -8.69 3.49 20.92
CA ARG A 127 -7.88 3.23 22.13
C ARG A 127 -7.21 4.51 22.60
N PRO A 128 -6.77 4.58 23.87
CA PRO A 128 -5.96 5.71 24.35
C PRO A 128 -4.60 5.81 23.65
N PHE A 129 -4.12 7.02 23.37
CA PHE A 129 -2.77 7.29 22.87
C PHE A 129 -1.69 6.76 23.82
N SER A 130 -1.97 6.78 25.13
CA SER A 130 -1.07 6.24 26.15
C SER A 130 -0.79 4.74 25.99
N SER A 131 -1.68 4.00 25.34
CA SER A 131 -1.55 2.54 25.09
C SER A 131 -0.69 2.18 23.87
N LEU A 132 -0.22 3.17 23.10
CA LEU A 132 0.65 2.93 21.94
C LEU A 132 1.99 2.31 22.36
N CYS A 133 2.49 1.37 21.55
CA CYS A 133 3.83 0.83 21.71
C CYS A 133 4.86 1.95 21.48
N ASP A 134 5.86 2.08 22.33
CA ASP A 134 6.85 3.17 22.24
C ASP A 134 8.26 2.68 21.85
N HIS A 135 8.63 1.44 22.18
CA HIS A 135 10.03 0.96 22.08
C HIS A 135 11.04 1.95 22.66
N LYS A 136 10.68 2.60 23.77
CA LYS A 136 11.46 3.68 24.36
C LYS A 136 12.86 3.22 24.78
N ASP A 137 12.97 2.02 25.33
CA ASP A 137 14.24 1.48 25.80
C ASP A 137 15.18 1.12 24.65
N GLU A 138 14.65 0.61 23.53
CA GLU A 138 15.40 0.33 22.32
C GLU A 138 15.84 1.63 21.64
N ILE A 139 14.94 2.62 21.53
CA ILE A 139 15.28 3.94 20.98
C ILE A 139 16.38 4.62 21.79
N ARG A 140 16.35 4.54 23.13
CA ARG A 140 17.41 5.10 23.98
C ARG A 140 18.79 4.50 23.73
N LYS A 141 18.86 3.23 23.31
CA LYS A 141 20.11 2.52 23.00
C LYS A 141 20.56 2.74 21.55
N ASP A 142 19.68 3.24 20.68
CA ASP A 142 19.97 3.54 19.28
C ASP A 142 20.55 4.95 19.16
N GLU A 143 21.87 5.05 19.02
CA GLU A 143 22.60 6.31 18.95
C GLU A 143 22.10 7.22 17.81
N ALA A 144 21.80 6.65 16.65
CA ALA A 144 21.34 7.41 15.49
C ALA A 144 19.93 7.98 15.71
N LYS A 145 19.02 7.21 16.32
CA LYS A 145 17.68 7.70 16.66
C LYS A 145 17.71 8.73 17.78
N MET A 146 18.60 8.59 18.77
CA MET A 146 18.77 9.59 19.82
C MET A 146 19.38 10.89 19.29
N GLU A 147 20.38 10.82 18.40
CA GLU A 147 20.92 12.00 17.71
C GLU A 147 19.83 12.72 16.91
N TYR A 148 18.97 11.96 16.22
CA TYR A 148 17.82 12.51 15.51
C TYR A 148 16.81 13.17 16.45
N PHE A 149 16.50 12.54 17.58
CA PHE A 149 15.61 13.09 18.61
C PHE A 149 16.13 14.44 19.13
N GLU A 150 17.41 14.56 19.44
CA GLU A 150 18.00 15.84 19.91
C GLU A 150 17.89 16.95 18.87
N LYS A 151 18.18 16.63 17.59
CA LYS A 151 18.01 17.58 16.48
C LYS A 151 16.57 18.04 16.37
N LEU A 152 15.62 17.11 16.51
CA LEU A 152 14.20 17.42 16.42
C LEU A 152 13.70 18.21 17.63
N LEU A 153 14.12 17.86 18.84
CA LEU A 153 13.81 18.58 20.09
C LEU A 153 14.21 20.05 19.97
N ASN A 154 15.44 20.35 19.54
CA ASN A 154 15.90 21.73 19.34
C ASN A 154 15.00 22.53 18.38
N LYS A 155 14.60 21.87 17.28
CA LYS A 155 13.71 22.46 16.27
C LYS A 155 12.27 22.65 16.80
N MET A 156 11.77 21.70 17.58
CA MET A 156 10.46 21.76 18.21
C MET A 156 10.40 22.83 19.29
N THR A 157 11.44 22.96 20.13
CA THR A 157 11.57 24.03 21.13
C THR A 157 11.57 25.40 20.45
N THR A 158 12.30 25.55 19.34
CA THR A 158 12.30 26.77 18.53
C THR A 158 10.90 27.09 17.97
N PHE A 159 10.18 26.09 17.50
CA PHE A 159 8.85 26.26 16.88
C PHE A 159 7.71 26.49 17.89
N ARG A 160 7.76 25.83 19.06
CA ARG A 160 6.69 25.88 20.08
C ARG A 160 6.94 26.93 21.16
N GLY A 161 8.19 27.30 21.42
CA GLY A 161 8.55 28.21 22.51
C GLY A 161 8.10 27.65 23.85
N ASP A 162 7.45 28.49 24.65
CA ASP A 162 6.98 28.14 26.01
C ASP A 162 5.89 27.04 26.03
N GLU A 163 5.25 26.77 24.88
CA GLU A 163 4.27 25.67 24.74
C GLU A 163 4.93 24.30 24.49
N MET A 164 6.26 24.22 24.53
CA MET A 164 6.99 22.97 24.38
C MET A 164 6.88 22.13 25.67
N PRO A 165 6.42 20.86 25.61
CA PRO A 165 6.41 19.99 26.77
C PRO A 165 7.82 19.67 27.26
N GLU A 166 7.92 19.24 28.53
CA GLU A 166 9.18 18.74 29.11
C GLU A 166 9.82 17.65 28.23
N ARG A 167 11.16 17.61 28.23
CA ARG A 167 11.96 16.70 27.38
C ARG A 167 11.49 15.25 27.42
N GLU A 168 11.27 14.69 28.61
CA GLU A 168 10.84 13.28 28.74
C GLU A 168 9.41 13.04 28.28
N VAL A 169 8.53 14.04 28.44
CA VAL A 169 7.15 13.98 27.90
C VAL A 169 7.19 14.02 26.37
N PHE A 170 8.02 14.90 25.79
CA PHE A 170 8.22 14.93 24.34
C PHE A 170 8.86 13.64 23.84
N PHE A 171 9.84 13.09 24.55
CA PHE A 171 10.48 11.83 24.18
C PHE A 171 9.49 10.67 24.15
N ASP A 172 8.57 10.58 25.12
CA ASP A 172 7.47 9.60 25.10
C ASP A 172 6.60 9.72 23.84
N ILE A 173 6.17 10.95 23.53
CA ILE A 173 5.34 11.23 22.35
C ILE A 173 6.12 10.90 21.08
N PHE A 174 7.38 11.31 20.98
CA PHE A 174 8.27 11.02 19.86
C PHE A 174 8.37 9.51 19.60
N CYS A 175 8.65 8.71 20.64
CA CYS A 175 8.76 7.26 20.53
C CYS A 175 7.47 6.64 19.97
N LYS A 176 6.31 7.00 20.52
CA LYS A 176 5.00 6.52 20.03
C LYS A 176 4.72 6.95 18.59
N ILE A 177 5.11 8.16 18.19
CA ILE A 177 4.98 8.63 16.82
C ILE A 177 5.86 7.81 15.86
N GLN A 178 7.11 7.55 16.22
CA GLN A 178 8.05 6.79 15.37
C GLN A 178 7.55 5.37 15.09
N ILE A 179 6.97 4.72 16.09
CA ILE A 179 6.50 3.33 15.99
C ILE A 179 5.14 3.21 15.29
N ASN A 180 4.20 4.12 15.54
CA ASN A 180 2.79 3.94 15.19
C ASN A 180 2.28 4.85 14.06
N SER A 181 3.10 5.77 13.57
CA SER A 181 2.72 6.59 12.42
C SER A 181 2.82 5.81 11.10
N HIS A 182 1.89 6.08 10.19
CA HIS A 182 1.89 5.55 8.84
C HIS A 182 1.83 6.66 7.80
N SER A 183 2.39 6.40 6.62
CA SER A 183 2.27 7.27 5.46
C SER A 183 0.91 7.06 4.77
N ILE A 184 0.25 8.17 4.43
CA ILE A 184 -0.98 8.22 3.65
C ILE A 184 -0.59 8.30 2.18
N HIS A 185 -1.19 7.48 1.34
CA HIS A 185 -0.89 7.42 -0.09
C HIS A 185 -2.15 7.63 -0.93
N THR A 186 -2.00 8.08 -2.17
CA THR A 186 -3.03 7.85 -3.19
C THR A 186 -3.09 6.36 -3.53
N ASN A 187 -4.17 5.89 -4.17
CA ASN A 187 -4.23 4.48 -4.59
C ASN A 187 -3.24 4.13 -5.71
N ALA A 188 -2.68 5.15 -6.38
CA ALA A 188 -1.56 5.02 -7.32
C ALA A 188 -0.19 4.91 -6.62
N GLY A 189 -0.13 4.93 -5.28
CA GLY A 189 1.10 4.77 -4.50
C GLY A 189 1.85 6.07 -4.19
N ASN A 190 1.34 7.23 -4.60
CA ASN A 190 1.99 8.51 -4.31
C ASN A 190 1.77 8.90 -2.84
N GLU A 191 2.85 9.04 -2.07
CA GLU A 191 2.77 9.50 -0.68
C GLU A 191 2.22 10.93 -0.61
N VAL A 192 1.18 11.17 0.19
CA VAL A 192 0.52 12.47 0.36
C VAL A 192 0.93 13.14 1.66
N GLY A 193 1.15 12.34 2.71
CA GLY A 193 1.28 12.81 4.07
C GLY A 193 1.46 11.68 5.04
N MET A 194 1.33 11.99 6.32
CA MET A 194 1.46 11.04 7.42
C MET A 194 0.33 11.20 8.40
N ALA A 195 0.02 10.12 9.10
CA ALA A 195 -0.97 10.10 10.16
C ALA A 195 -0.56 9.16 11.30
N ILE A 196 -1.15 9.43 12.45
CA ILE A 196 -1.24 8.49 13.55
C ILE A 196 -2.71 8.16 13.73
N ASP A 197 -3.04 6.88 13.58
CA ASP A 197 -4.39 6.37 13.68
C ASP A 197 -4.38 5.27 14.74
N LEU A 198 -5.10 5.52 15.82
CA LEU A 198 -5.05 4.66 17.00
C LEU A 198 -5.69 3.30 16.72
N GLY A 199 -6.68 3.25 15.83
CA GLY A 199 -7.28 2.00 15.38
C GLY A 199 -6.39 1.22 14.43
N VAL A 200 -5.84 1.86 13.39
CA VAL A 200 -4.95 1.21 12.41
C VAL A 200 -3.68 0.68 13.10
N SER A 201 -3.18 1.34 14.13
CA SER A 201 -2.00 0.89 14.89
C SER A 201 -2.20 -0.42 15.69
N LEU A 202 -3.41 -1.00 15.70
CA LEU A 202 -3.68 -2.32 16.29
C LEU A 202 -3.34 -3.48 15.36
N TYR A 203 -3.24 -3.26 14.04
CA TYR A 203 -3.05 -4.32 13.06
C TYR A 203 -1.58 -4.66 12.96
N ASN A 204 -1.23 -5.88 13.33
CA ASN A 204 0.15 -6.36 13.27
C ASN A 204 0.63 -6.59 11.83
N HIS A 205 1.95 -6.66 11.70
CA HIS A 205 2.61 -6.93 10.44
C HIS A 205 2.54 -8.42 10.04
N SER A 206 2.36 -8.67 8.75
CA SER A 206 2.80 -9.92 8.10
C SER A 206 3.35 -9.62 6.71
N CYS A 207 4.39 -10.34 6.30
CA CYS A 207 4.89 -10.28 4.93
C CYS A 207 4.04 -11.10 3.94
N ARG A 208 3.07 -11.86 4.46
CA ARG A 208 1.93 -12.42 3.73
C ARG A 208 0.66 -11.83 4.36
N PRO A 209 0.36 -10.55 4.09
CA PRO A 209 -0.74 -9.86 4.77
C PRO A 209 -2.08 -10.49 4.39
N THR A 210 -2.99 -10.53 5.35
CA THR A 210 -4.38 -11.00 5.15
C THR A 210 -5.31 -9.85 4.82
N CYS A 211 -4.90 -8.60 5.08
CA CYS A 211 -5.65 -7.39 4.78
C CYS A 211 -4.78 -6.36 4.04
N SER A 212 -5.42 -5.56 3.18
CA SER A 212 -4.84 -4.35 2.61
C SER A 212 -5.35 -3.11 3.32
N MET A 213 -4.52 -2.07 3.29
CA MET A 213 -4.89 -0.72 3.72
C MET A 213 -5.14 0.14 2.49
N VAL A 214 -6.36 0.67 2.38
CA VAL A 214 -6.82 1.53 1.27
C VAL A 214 -7.15 2.90 1.81
N PHE A 215 -6.68 3.94 1.11
CA PHE A 215 -6.88 5.32 1.53
C PHE A 215 -7.95 6.03 0.70
N ASP A 216 -8.81 6.78 1.37
CA ASP A 216 -9.68 7.79 0.76
C ASP A 216 -9.43 9.13 1.48
N GLY A 217 -8.44 9.88 0.97
CA GLY A 217 -7.88 10.99 1.72
C GLY A 217 -7.16 10.49 2.96
N PHE A 218 -7.47 11.03 4.15
CA PHE A 218 -6.96 10.47 5.41
C PHE A 218 -7.74 9.25 5.90
N ARG A 219 -8.90 8.93 5.31
CA ARG A 219 -9.73 7.82 5.78
C ARG A 219 -9.07 6.52 5.37
N VAL A 220 -9.11 5.53 6.25
CA VAL A 220 -8.51 4.22 6.02
C VAL A 220 -9.59 3.16 5.99
N VAL A 221 -9.53 2.29 4.98
CA VAL A 221 -10.32 1.06 4.95
C VAL A 221 -9.37 -0.13 4.98
N ILE A 222 -9.51 -0.95 6.01
CA ILE A 222 -8.86 -2.26 6.09
C ILE A 222 -9.76 -3.26 5.38
N ARG A 223 -9.25 -3.84 4.29
CA ARG A 223 -10.00 -4.78 3.46
C ARG A 223 -9.33 -6.15 3.47
N PRO A 224 -10.06 -7.22 3.79
CA PRO A 224 -9.56 -8.59 3.64
C PRO A 224 -9.13 -8.89 2.19
N LEU A 225 -7.97 -9.52 2.04
CA LEU A 225 -7.42 -9.99 0.76
C LEU A 225 -7.63 -11.49 0.53
N VAL A 226 -8.03 -12.22 1.56
CA VAL A 226 -8.26 -13.66 1.52
C VAL A 226 -9.63 -13.99 2.11
N PRO A 227 -10.23 -15.14 1.73
CA PRO A 227 -11.46 -15.62 2.35
C PRO A 227 -11.32 -15.77 3.87
N ASP A 228 -12.45 -15.77 4.59
CA ASP A 228 -12.54 -16.08 6.03
C ASP A 228 -11.88 -15.09 7.00
N ILE A 229 -11.44 -13.93 6.51
CA ILE A 229 -10.89 -12.86 7.34
C ILE A 229 -11.95 -11.78 7.56
N ASP A 230 -12.18 -11.46 8.82
CA ASP A 230 -12.92 -10.27 9.27
C ASP A 230 -11.93 -9.22 9.76
N ALA A 231 -11.90 -8.06 9.12
CA ALA A 231 -11.02 -6.95 9.48
C ALA A 231 -11.27 -6.43 10.90
N ASN A 232 -12.39 -6.75 11.55
CA ASN A 232 -12.63 -6.43 12.96
C ASN A 232 -11.85 -7.34 13.93
N ASP A 233 -11.43 -8.54 13.50
CA ASP A 233 -10.58 -9.44 14.28
C ASP A 233 -9.10 -9.15 13.99
N THR A 234 -8.50 -8.28 14.82
CA THR A 234 -7.09 -7.88 14.70
C THR A 234 -6.11 -9.02 15.02
N SER A 235 -6.56 -10.14 15.59
CA SER A 235 -5.69 -11.30 15.85
C SER A 235 -5.40 -12.11 14.57
N LYS A 236 -6.25 -11.99 13.56
CA LYS A 236 -6.13 -12.65 12.24
C LYS A 236 -5.90 -11.68 11.09
N SER A 237 -6.16 -10.40 11.33
CA SER A 237 -6.00 -9.33 10.34
C SER A 237 -4.60 -8.73 10.42
N PHE A 238 -3.78 -9.05 9.43
CA PHE A 238 -2.42 -8.56 9.31
C PHE A 238 -2.28 -7.66 8.09
N ILE A 239 -1.63 -6.51 8.27
CA ILE A 239 -1.27 -5.58 7.19
C ILE A 239 0.23 -5.68 6.90
N SER A 240 0.69 -5.11 5.79
CA SER A 240 2.13 -4.92 5.57
C SER A 240 2.57 -3.53 5.99
N TYR A 241 3.65 -3.44 6.76
CA TYR A 241 4.27 -2.18 7.17
C TYR A 241 5.33 -1.71 6.16
N ILE A 242 5.76 -2.63 5.31
CA ILE A 242 6.87 -2.47 4.37
C ILE A 242 6.44 -2.93 2.97
N ASP A 243 7.28 -2.70 1.98
CA ASP A 243 7.12 -3.28 0.66
C ASP A 243 7.47 -4.78 0.70
N VAL A 244 6.47 -5.64 0.45
CA VAL A 244 6.66 -7.10 0.43
C VAL A 244 7.29 -7.60 -0.87
N GLY A 245 7.42 -6.76 -1.91
CA GLY A 245 8.16 -7.01 -3.15
C GLY A 245 9.69 -6.94 -2.96
N ARG A 246 10.18 -7.53 -1.87
CA ARG A 246 11.59 -7.54 -1.42
C ARG A 246 11.96 -8.92 -0.88
N SER A 247 13.26 -9.21 -0.87
CA SER A 247 13.81 -10.43 -0.31
C SER A 247 13.61 -10.53 1.21
N LYS A 248 13.70 -11.75 1.75
CA LYS A 248 13.57 -12.02 3.18
C LYS A 248 14.55 -11.20 4.04
N HIS A 249 15.81 -11.10 3.62
CA HIS A 249 16.84 -10.33 4.31
C HIS A 249 16.45 -8.85 4.43
N ILE A 250 16.09 -8.21 3.30
CA ILE A 250 15.75 -6.79 3.28
C ILE A 250 14.49 -6.52 4.09
N ARG A 251 13.45 -7.36 3.95
CA ARG A 251 12.20 -7.23 4.72
C ARG A 251 12.46 -7.27 6.24
N ARG A 252 13.21 -8.26 6.72
CA ARG A 252 13.56 -8.38 8.15
C ARG A 252 14.42 -7.21 8.63
N ARG A 253 15.39 -6.77 7.82
CA ARG A 253 16.23 -5.61 8.13
C ARG A 253 15.38 -4.34 8.31
N GLU A 254 14.50 -4.03 7.36
CA GLU A 254 13.62 -2.85 7.45
C GLU A 254 12.71 -2.90 8.69
N LEU A 255 12.12 -4.06 8.98
CA LEU A 255 11.27 -4.25 10.15
C LEU A 255 12.05 -4.07 11.46
N LYS A 256 13.24 -4.67 11.55
CA LYS A 256 14.10 -4.56 12.73
C LYS A 256 14.60 -3.14 12.96
N THR A 257 15.02 -2.44 11.90
CA THR A 257 15.50 -1.06 12.00
C THR A 257 14.41 -0.10 12.48
N ARG A 258 13.16 -0.24 12.00
CA ARG A 258 12.10 0.71 12.34
C ARG A 258 11.24 0.29 13.53
N TRP A 259 10.89 -0.99 13.64
CA TRP A 259 9.97 -1.54 14.64
C TRP A 259 10.61 -2.54 15.62
N PHE A 260 11.93 -2.76 15.56
CA PHE A 260 12.68 -3.54 16.55
C PHE A 260 12.24 -5.00 16.75
N PHE A 261 11.62 -5.63 15.75
CA PHE A 261 11.25 -7.05 15.81
C PHE A 261 11.73 -7.83 14.58
N ASP A 262 11.91 -9.14 14.78
CA ASP A 262 12.20 -10.11 13.72
C ASP A 262 10.89 -10.78 13.28
N CYS A 263 10.56 -10.68 11.98
CA CYS A 263 9.31 -11.24 11.46
C CYS A 263 9.40 -12.76 11.27
N GLU A 264 8.46 -13.48 11.88
CA GLU A 264 8.31 -14.95 11.84
C GLU A 264 7.01 -15.39 11.15
N CYS A 265 6.41 -14.53 10.32
CA CYS A 265 5.21 -14.89 9.56
C CYS A 265 5.46 -16.08 8.61
N SER A 266 4.38 -16.72 8.14
CA SER A 266 4.43 -17.89 7.27
C SER A 266 5.39 -17.74 6.08
N ARG A 267 5.44 -16.55 5.45
CA ARG A 267 6.37 -16.29 4.34
C ARG A 267 7.82 -16.13 4.77
N CYS A 268 8.11 -15.53 5.92
CA CYS A 268 9.48 -15.42 6.42
C CYS A 268 10.06 -16.78 6.83
N MET A 269 9.18 -17.71 7.22
CA MET A 269 9.55 -19.06 7.63
C MET A 269 9.56 -20.07 6.48
N ASP A 270 9.03 -19.70 5.31
CA ASP A 270 9.01 -20.54 4.12
C ASP A 270 10.39 -20.53 3.41
N PRO A 271 11.06 -21.70 3.27
CA PRO A 271 12.30 -21.80 2.49
C PRO A 271 12.10 -21.49 1.00
N ALA A 272 10.89 -21.67 0.45
CA ALA A 272 10.62 -21.38 -0.95
C ALA A 272 10.76 -19.89 -1.29
N ASP A 273 10.69 -18.99 -0.30
CA ASP A 273 10.91 -17.54 -0.50
C ASP A 273 12.35 -17.22 -0.92
N ASP A 274 13.32 -18.10 -0.61
CA ASP A 274 14.75 -17.89 -0.93
C ASP A 274 15.02 -17.98 -2.44
N VAL A 275 14.08 -18.51 -3.23
CA VAL A 275 14.16 -18.47 -4.70
C VAL A 275 14.24 -17.03 -5.22
N LEU A 276 13.70 -16.05 -4.50
CA LEU A 276 13.70 -14.63 -4.87
C LEU A 276 15.10 -14.00 -4.89
N THR A 277 16.12 -14.70 -4.40
CA THR A 277 17.52 -14.28 -4.41
C THR A 277 18.41 -15.20 -5.26
N ALA A 278 17.81 -16.07 -6.08
CA ALA A 278 18.54 -17.01 -6.92
C ALA A 278 19.43 -16.33 -7.98
N ILE A 279 20.53 -17.01 -8.30
CA ILE A 279 21.49 -16.63 -9.36
C ILE A 279 21.38 -17.59 -10.55
N ARG A 280 21.95 -17.18 -11.68
CA ARG A 280 22.01 -18.01 -12.88
C ARG A 280 22.96 -19.20 -12.67
N CYS A 281 22.67 -20.29 -13.36
CA CYS A 281 23.64 -21.37 -13.53
C CYS A 281 24.85 -20.88 -14.33
N SER A 282 26.05 -21.37 -14.00
CA SER A 282 27.27 -21.13 -14.78
C SER A 282 27.21 -21.67 -16.21
N ASN A 283 26.31 -22.62 -16.51
CA ASN A 283 25.99 -23.03 -17.87
C ASN A 283 24.95 -22.08 -18.49
N PRO A 284 25.31 -21.28 -19.52
CA PRO A 284 24.40 -20.31 -20.11
C PRO A 284 23.14 -20.91 -20.76
N CYS A 285 23.17 -22.20 -21.10
CA CYS A 285 22.04 -22.93 -21.68
C CYS A 285 21.10 -23.53 -20.60
N CYS A 286 21.38 -23.31 -19.33
CA CYS A 286 20.61 -23.82 -18.21
C CYS A 286 19.82 -22.69 -17.53
N ASP A 287 18.51 -22.87 -17.42
CA ASP A 287 17.54 -21.98 -16.77
C ASP A 287 17.21 -22.38 -15.33
N GLU A 288 17.98 -23.31 -14.74
CA GLU A 288 17.75 -23.75 -13.37
C GLU A 288 18.22 -22.69 -12.36
N PRO A 289 17.34 -22.14 -11.50
CA PRO A 289 17.72 -21.16 -10.51
C PRO A 289 18.65 -21.79 -9.45
N GLN A 290 19.78 -21.15 -9.18
CA GLN A 290 20.67 -21.54 -8.09
C GLN A 290 20.34 -20.70 -6.86
N VAL A 291 19.68 -21.30 -5.87
CA VAL A 291 19.20 -20.60 -4.69
C VAL A 291 20.35 -20.23 -3.76
N ILE A 292 20.48 -18.93 -3.49
CA ILE A 292 21.39 -18.35 -2.49
C ILE A 292 20.63 -17.31 -1.68
N THR A 293 21.21 -16.83 -0.58
CA THR A 293 20.73 -15.64 0.13
C THR A 293 21.81 -14.57 0.15
N GLU A 294 21.45 -13.32 0.43
CA GLU A 294 22.40 -12.20 0.48
C GLU A 294 23.44 -12.34 1.59
N THR A 295 23.17 -13.18 2.59
CA THR A 295 23.99 -13.31 3.81
C THR A 295 24.52 -14.71 4.07
N SER A 296 24.17 -15.71 3.26
CA SER A 296 24.71 -17.07 3.40
C SER A 296 26.20 -17.10 3.10
N GLU A 297 26.92 -18.01 3.75
CA GLU A 297 28.33 -18.25 3.44
C GLU A 297 28.49 -18.64 1.95
N PRO A 298 29.32 -17.93 1.17
CA PRO A 298 29.57 -18.28 -0.22
C PRO A 298 30.21 -19.65 -0.34
N CYS A 299 29.66 -20.49 -1.21
CA CYS A 299 30.17 -21.82 -1.47
C CYS A 299 29.92 -22.23 -2.92
N TYR A 300 30.58 -23.31 -3.35
CA TYR A 300 30.34 -23.91 -4.65
C TYR A 300 28.92 -24.50 -4.72
N ILE A 301 28.24 -24.26 -5.83
CA ILE A 301 26.87 -24.74 -6.06
C ILE A 301 26.86 -25.66 -7.28
N ALA A 302 26.47 -26.91 -7.08
CA ALA A 302 26.20 -27.86 -8.16
C ALA A 302 24.78 -27.68 -8.67
N CYS A 303 24.63 -27.37 -9.96
CA CYS A 303 23.32 -27.19 -10.57
C CYS A 303 22.52 -28.49 -10.57
N ALA A 304 21.33 -28.46 -9.95
CA ALA A 304 20.43 -29.61 -9.86
C ALA A 304 19.98 -30.16 -11.22
N LYS A 305 19.98 -29.33 -12.27
CA LYS A 305 19.53 -29.71 -13.61
C LYS A 305 20.67 -30.20 -14.52
N CYS A 306 21.78 -29.47 -14.60
CA CYS A 306 22.85 -29.77 -15.57
C CYS A 306 24.18 -30.20 -14.93
N GLY A 307 24.28 -30.21 -13.60
CA GLY A 307 25.49 -30.61 -12.87
C GLY A 307 26.66 -29.64 -12.96
N SER A 308 26.52 -28.51 -13.67
CA SER A 308 27.56 -27.48 -13.76
C SER A 308 27.80 -26.84 -12.39
N MET A 309 29.07 -26.55 -12.11
CA MET A 309 29.49 -25.93 -10.85
C MET A 309 29.54 -24.42 -11.00
N THR A 310 28.91 -23.71 -10.08
CA THR A 310 29.07 -22.26 -9.90
C THR A 310 30.02 -22.05 -8.74
N ASP A 311 31.09 -21.28 -8.93
CA ASP A 311 32.09 -21.00 -7.89
C ASP A 311 31.61 -19.99 -6.83
N ASP A 312 32.30 -19.98 -5.70
CA ASP A 312 31.99 -19.13 -4.57
C ASP A 312 32.26 -17.64 -4.84
N ASP A 313 33.18 -17.30 -5.74
CA ASP A 313 33.44 -15.92 -6.15
C ASP A 313 32.27 -15.32 -6.95
N THR A 314 31.64 -16.10 -7.82
CA THR A 314 30.41 -15.74 -8.52
C THR A 314 29.27 -15.51 -7.51
N VAL A 315 29.16 -16.37 -6.49
CA VAL A 315 28.18 -16.20 -5.41
C VAL A 315 28.45 -14.90 -4.64
N LYS A 316 29.69 -14.63 -4.25
CA LYS A 316 30.09 -13.37 -3.57
C LYS A 316 29.75 -12.15 -4.42
N GLN A 317 30.06 -12.18 -5.71
CA GLN A 317 29.77 -11.09 -6.64
C GLN A 317 28.27 -10.82 -6.72
N ALA A 318 27.46 -11.86 -6.83
CA ALA A 318 26.00 -11.74 -6.86
C ALA A 318 25.44 -11.13 -5.57
N GLN A 319 25.93 -11.57 -4.40
CA GLN A 319 25.53 -11.04 -3.10
C GLN A 319 25.89 -9.55 -2.96
N GLN A 320 27.12 -9.17 -3.33
CA GLN A 320 27.57 -7.77 -3.33
C GLN A 320 26.75 -6.91 -4.27
N LEU A 321 26.41 -7.43 -5.45
CA LEU A 321 25.55 -6.72 -6.39
C LEU A 321 24.15 -6.49 -5.79
N MET A 322 23.50 -7.53 -5.27
CA MET A 322 22.19 -7.41 -4.62
C MET A 322 22.18 -6.39 -3.47
N LEU A 323 23.23 -6.38 -2.64
CA LEU A 323 23.35 -5.46 -1.51
C LEU A 323 23.68 -4.02 -1.92
N SER A 324 24.30 -3.81 -3.08
CA SER A 324 24.63 -2.47 -3.59
C SER A 324 23.50 -1.81 -4.39
N LEU A 325 22.53 -2.59 -4.88
CA LEU A 325 21.37 -2.07 -5.60
C LEU A 325 20.51 -1.16 -4.70
N PRO A 326 20.00 -0.04 -5.22
CA PRO A 326 19.29 0.94 -4.42
C PRO A 326 17.94 0.38 -3.93
N ALA A 327 17.60 0.72 -2.68
CA ALA A 327 16.34 0.27 -2.08
C ALA A 327 15.12 0.91 -2.74
N GLN A 328 15.24 2.13 -3.25
CA GLN A 328 14.20 2.85 -3.99
C GLN A 328 14.83 3.49 -5.22
N PHE A 329 14.06 3.57 -6.30
CA PHE A 329 14.46 4.23 -7.53
C PHE A 329 13.78 5.59 -7.58
N ASP A 330 14.59 6.64 -7.73
CA ASP A 330 14.09 7.98 -7.98
C ASP A 330 13.33 7.99 -9.32
N PRO A 331 12.07 8.47 -9.39
CA PRO A 331 11.36 8.66 -10.66
C PRO A 331 12.12 9.54 -11.65
N GLU A 332 13.00 10.42 -11.19
CA GLU A 332 13.86 11.27 -12.02
C GLU A 332 15.20 10.59 -12.39
N CYS A 333 15.41 9.33 -11.98
CA CYS A 333 16.61 8.58 -12.31
C CYS A 333 16.75 8.42 -13.85
N PRO A 334 17.93 8.70 -14.44
CA PRO A 334 18.13 8.48 -15.86
C PRO A 334 17.90 7.03 -16.25
N ALA A 335 17.09 6.79 -17.29
CA ALA A 335 16.77 5.45 -17.78
C ALA A 335 18.03 4.64 -18.12
N GLU A 336 19.09 5.30 -18.62
CA GLU A 336 20.35 4.64 -18.98
C GLU A 336 21.06 4.00 -17.79
N LYS A 337 21.07 4.69 -16.65
CA LYS A 337 21.62 4.15 -15.41
C LYS A 337 20.87 2.89 -14.97
N LEU A 338 19.54 2.86 -15.13
CA LEU A 338 18.75 1.66 -14.83
C LEU A 338 19.04 0.52 -15.80
N ARG A 339 19.27 0.81 -17.09
CA ARG A 339 19.69 -0.19 -18.08
C ARG A 339 21.05 -0.80 -17.74
N GLU A 340 22.02 0.02 -17.36
CA GLU A 340 23.35 -0.45 -16.92
C GLU A 340 23.24 -1.37 -15.69
N LEU A 341 22.48 -0.95 -14.68
CA LEU A 341 22.24 -1.77 -13.48
C LEU A 341 21.50 -3.07 -13.82
N LEU A 342 20.49 -3.01 -14.70
CA LEU A 342 19.76 -4.18 -15.15
C LEU A 342 20.66 -5.14 -15.94
N ALA A 343 21.48 -4.66 -16.85
CA ALA A 343 22.42 -5.49 -17.63
C ALA A 343 23.45 -6.17 -16.71
N SER A 344 24.02 -5.44 -15.75
CA SER A 344 24.90 -6.01 -14.73
C SER A 344 24.18 -7.07 -13.91
N ALA A 345 22.95 -6.81 -13.48
CA ALA A 345 22.18 -7.78 -12.71
C ALA A 345 21.82 -9.01 -13.55
N GLU A 346 21.38 -8.85 -14.79
CA GLU A 346 20.98 -9.94 -15.68
C GLU A 346 22.15 -10.85 -16.07
N SER A 347 23.40 -10.37 -15.98
CA SER A 347 24.59 -11.19 -16.22
C SER A 347 24.81 -12.30 -15.18
N VAL A 348 24.31 -12.11 -13.94
CA VAL A 348 24.60 -13.02 -12.82
C VAL A 348 23.34 -13.50 -12.09
N LEU A 349 22.30 -12.68 -12.00
CA LEU A 349 21.07 -13.00 -11.27
C LEU A 349 20.06 -13.71 -12.16
N HIS A 350 19.35 -14.69 -11.59
CA HIS A 350 18.29 -15.41 -12.31
C HIS A 350 17.09 -14.48 -12.58
N PRO A 351 16.31 -14.64 -13.68
CA PRO A 351 15.12 -13.82 -13.93
C PRO A 351 14.05 -13.82 -12.83
N VAL A 352 14.01 -14.86 -11.99
CA VAL A 352 13.11 -14.96 -10.80
C VAL A 352 13.55 -14.05 -9.65
N ASN A 353 14.78 -13.54 -9.71
CA ASN A 353 15.36 -12.73 -8.65
C ASN A 353 14.58 -11.42 -8.49
N VAL A 354 14.22 -11.08 -7.26
CA VAL A 354 13.38 -9.91 -6.96
C VAL A 354 14.08 -8.60 -7.34
N TYR A 355 15.41 -8.54 -7.29
CA TYR A 355 16.18 -7.36 -7.68
C TYR A 355 16.05 -7.07 -9.19
N ILE A 356 16.06 -8.11 -10.03
CA ILE A 356 15.79 -8.01 -11.48
C ILE A 356 14.38 -7.47 -11.72
N THR A 357 13.40 -8.04 -11.01
CA THR A 357 11.99 -7.63 -11.10
C THR A 357 11.82 -6.14 -10.79
N ARG A 358 12.48 -5.67 -9.73
CA ARG A 358 12.43 -4.26 -9.30
C ARG A 358 13.10 -3.33 -10.31
N LEU A 359 14.26 -3.70 -10.85
CA LEU A 359 14.95 -2.93 -11.90
C LEU A 359 14.09 -2.82 -13.17
N ARG A 360 13.49 -3.93 -13.61
CA ARG A 360 12.57 -3.94 -14.77
C ARG A 360 11.33 -3.07 -14.52
N THR A 361 10.73 -3.18 -13.33
CA THR A 361 9.57 -2.36 -12.95
C THR A 361 9.92 -0.87 -12.94
N ALA A 362 11.06 -0.50 -12.37
CA ALA A 362 11.53 0.89 -12.33
C ALA A 362 11.79 1.42 -13.73
N LEU A 363 12.47 0.64 -14.58
CA LEU A 363 12.77 1.03 -15.95
C LEU A 363 11.49 1.22 -16.77
N LEU A 364 10.52 0.29 -16.67
CA LEU A 364 9.19 0.41 -17.30
C LEU A 364 8.46 1.68 -16.87
N HIS A 365 8.53 2.04 -15.58
CA HIS A 365 7.89 3.24 -15.06
C HIS A 365 8.48 4.51 -15.68
N ILE A 366 9.80 4.57 -15.88
CA ILE A 366 10.50 5.74 -16.42
C ILE A 366 10.37 5.85 -17.94
N THR A 367 10.51 4.73 -18.66
CA THR A 367 10.54 4.76 -20.13
C THR A 367 9.16 4.63 -20.76
N GLY A 368 8.18 4.12 -20.03
CA GLY A 368 6.87 3.75 -20.58
C GLY A 368 6.89 2.58 -21.56
N SER A 369 8.08 2.12 -22.00
CA SER A 369 8.28 0.97 -22.86
C SER A 369 9.67 0.34 -22.67
N LEU A 370 9.73 -0.98 -22.81
CA LEU A 370 10.98 -1.74 -22.89
C LEU A 370 10.99 -2.51 -24.20
N GLU A 371 11.49 -1.88 -25.27
CA GLU A 371 11.78 -2.52 -26.56
C GLU A 371 10.60 -3.37 -27.12
N GLU A 372 10.85 -4.22 -28.12
CA GLU A 372 9.81 -5.03 -28.81
C GLU A 372 9.17 -6.11 -27.89
N ASN A 373 9.81 -6.43 -26.76
CA ASN A 373 9.49 -7.56 -25.87
C ASN A 373 8.67 -7.19 -24.61
N ILE A 374 8.07 -6.00 -24.55
CA ILE A 374 7.36 -5.46 -23.37
C ILE A 374 6.35 -6.43 -22.72
N THR A 375 5.57 -7.16 -23.51
CA THR A 375 4.58 -8.14 -23.02
C THR A 375 5.24 -9.28 -22.24
N SER A 376 6.37 -9.79 -22.73
CA SER A 376 7.13 -10.87 -22.08
C SER A 376 7.69 -10.41 -20.74
N ILE A 377 8.20 -9.18 -20.69
CA ILE A 377 8.72 -8.58 -19.46
C ILE A 377 7.59 -8.41 -18.43
N HIS A 378 6.42 -7.91 -18.84
CA HIS A 378 5.29 -7.78 -17.92
C HIS A 378 4.83 -9.14 -17.37
N LYS A 379 4.81 -10.20 -18.19
CA LYS A 379 4.50 -11.56 -17.75
C LYS A 379 5.54 -12.07 -16.75
N GLN A 380 6.83 -11.86 -16.99
CA GLN A 380 7.87 -12.26 -16.02
C GLN A 380 7.74 -11.52 -14.68
N VAL A 381 7.47 -10.21 -14.70
CA VAL A 381 7.23 -9.44 -13.47
C VAL A 381 5.98 -9.95 -12.74
N TYR A 382 4.91 -10.29 -13.47
CA TYR A 382 3.70 -10.89 -12.91
C TYR A 382 3.99 -12.23 -12.21
N GLU A 383 4.78 -13.12 -12.81
CA GLU A 383 5.18 -14.37 -12.18
C GLU A 383 5.92 -14.14 -10.86
N ASN A 384 6.85 -13.18 -10.81
CA ASN A 384 7.58 -12.84 -9.59
C ASN A 384 6.69 -12.16 -8.54
N TYR A 385 5.72 -11.35 -8.96
CA TYR A 385 4.75 -10.73 -8.05
C TYR A 385 3.86 -11.77 -7.36
N LYS A 386 3.47 -12.84 -8.04
CA LYS A 386 2.69 -13.94 -7.42
C LYS A 386 3.45 -14.62 -6.28
N LEU A 387 4.78 -14.63 -6.31
CA LEU A 387 5.61 -15.14 -5.21
C LEU A 387 5.59 -14.19 -4.00
N CYS A 388 5.59 -12.88 -4.25
CA CYS A 388 5.76 -11.84 -3.23
C CYS A 388 4.45 -11.39 -2.57
N PHE A 389 3.37 -11.27 -3.33
CA PHE A 389 2.13 -10.62 -2.92
C PHE A 389 0.98 -11.63 -2.73
N PRO A 390 -0.02 -11.34 -1.88
CA PRO A 390 -1.30 -12.06 -1.89
C PRO A 390 -1.96 -12.01 -3.27
N LYS A 391 -2.75 -13.03 -3.61
CA LYS A 391 -3.41 -13.14 -4.94
C LYS A 391 -4.28 -11.92 -5.27
N ALA A 392 -5.01 -11.41 -4.28
CA ALA A 392 -5.88 -10.24 -4.43
C ALA A 392 -5.18 -8.90 -4.11
N ASP A 393 -3.85 -8.85 -4.07
CA ASP A 393 -3.13 -7.61 -3.83
C ASP A 393 -3.17 -6.67 -5.05
N ARG A 394 -3.31 -5.36 -4.80
CA ARG A 394 -3.39 -4.35 -5.85
C ARG A 394 -2.20 -4.35 -6.82
N HIS A 395 -0.98 -4.69 -6.37
CA HIS A 395 0.20 -4.72 -7.24
C HIS A 395 0.07 -5.80 -8.31
N VAL A 396 -0.56 -6.92 -7.98
CA VAL A 396 -0.89 -7.99 -8.92
C VAL A 396 -1.90 -7.49 -9.94
N GLY A 397 -2.96 -6.79 -9.48
CA GLY A 397 -3.97 -6.19 -10.35
C GLY A 397 -3.41 -5.15 -11.32
N TYR A 398 -2.54 -4.25 -10.86
CA TYR A 398 -1.87 -3.28 -11.75
C TYR A 398 -0.98 -3.96 -12.78
N GLN A 399 -0.23 -4.99 -12.36
CA GLN A 399 0.66 -5.70 -13.27
C GLN A 399 -0.14 -6.40 -14.38
N LEU A 400 -1.30 -6.97 -14.07
CA LEU A 400 -2.22 -7.51 -15.06
C LEU A 400 -2.71 -6.43 -16.03
N LEU A 401 -3.07 -5.24 -15.54
CA LEU A 401 -3.46 -4.13 -16.42
C LEU A 401 -2.33 -3.65 -17.33
N HIS A 402 -1.08 -3.72 -16.89
CA HIS A 402 0.05 -3.44 -17.76
C HIS A 402 0.18 -4.49 -18.88
N ILE A 403 -0.08 -5.78 -18.59
CA ILE A 403 -0.16 -6.82 -19.63
C ILE A 403 -1.31 -6.52 -20.61
N VAL A 404 -2.50 -6.19 -20.09
CA VAL A 404 -3.68 -5.83 -20.89
C VAL A 404 -3.38 -4.66 -21.83
N LYS A 405 -2.77 -3.59 -21.30
CA LYS A 405 -2.37 -2.42 -22.08
C LYS A 405 -1.42 -2.80 -23.22
N ALA A 406 -0.37 -3.58 -22.92
CA ALA A 406 0.61 -4.03 -23.91
C ALA A 406 -0.01 -4.92 -25.01
N LEU A 407 -0.98 -5.78 -24.65
CA LEU A 407 -1.71 -6.61 -25.62
C LEU A 407 -2.63 -5.77 -26.51
N ILE A 408 -3.35 -4.80 -25.94
CA ILE A 408 -4.17 -3.84 -26.69
C ILE A 408 -3.30 -3.02 -27.66
N GLU A 409 -2.10 -2.61 -27.25
CA GLU A 409 -1.14 -1.90 -28.12
C GLU A 409 -0.70 -2.75 -29.31
N LYS A 410 -0.62 -4.08 -29.15
CA LYS A 410 -0.31 -5.05 -30.22
C LYS A 410 -1.53 -5.54 -31.01
N ASP A 411 -2.72 -5.05 -30.69
CA ASP A 411 -4.02 -5.50 -31.23
C ASP A 411 -4.40 -6.95 -30.88
N ASP A 412 -3.74 -7.55 -29.88
CA ASP A 412 -4.03 -8.90 -29.34
C ASP A 412 -5.14 -8.87 -28.27
N ARG A 413 -6.33 -8.37 -28.65
CA ARG A 413 -7.43 -8.11 -27.70
C ARG A 413 -8.03 -9.37 -27.08
N GLU A 414 -8.03 -10.49 -27.78
CA GLU A 414 -8.56 -11.77 -27.28
C GLU A 414 -7.79 -12.24 -26.05
N GLU A 415 -6.45 -12.17 -26.09
CA GLU A 415 -5.61 -12.56 -24.96
C GLU A 415 -5.78 -11.60 -23.77
N ALA A 416 -6.08 -10.32 -24.05
CA ALA A 416 -6.27 -9.31 -23.02
C ALA A 416 -7.52 -9.54 -22.13
N ILE A 417 -8.53 -10.27 -22.62
CA ILE A 417 -9.81 -10.47 -21.91
C ILE A 417 -9.58 -11.12 -20.54
N THR A 418 -8.85 -12.24 -20.49
CA THR A 418 -8.61 -12.99 -19.24
C THR A 418 -7.83 -12.16 -18.23
N TYR A 419 -6.80 -11.44 -18.68
CA TYR A 419 -6.01 -10.57 -17.81
C TYR A 419 -6.83 -9.39 -17.27
N ALA A 420 -7.73 -8.81 -18.08
CA ALA A 420 -8.62 -7.74 -17.65
C ALA A 420 -9.66 -8.25 -16.62
N TYR A 421 -10.19 -9.46 -16.83
CA TYR A 421 -11.10 -10.12 -15.88
C TYR A 421 -10.43 -10.38 -14.53
N ASP A 422 -9.22 -10.94 -14.54
CA ASP A 422 -8.48 -11.19 -13.31
C ASP A 422 -8.14 -9.88 -12.57
N ALA A 423 -7.72 -8.84 -13.29
CA ALA A 423 -7.46 -7.52 -12.70
C ALA A 423 -8.72 -6.91 -12.06
N MET A 424 -9.87 -7.03 -12.75
CA MET A 424 -11.17 -6.58 -12.24
C MET A 424 -11.51 -7.25 -10.92
N ASN A 425 -11.42 -8.58 -10.85
CA ASN A 425 -11.73 -9.34 -9.63
C ASN A 425 -10.80 -8.97 -8.47
N ILE A 426 -9.52 -8.73 -8.75
CA ILE A 426 -8.57 -8.28 -7.73
C ILE A 426 -8.97 -6.89 -7.20
N PHE A 427 -9.31 -5.95 -8.09
CA PHE A 427 -9.70 -4.60 -7.68
C PHE A 427 -11.05 -4.53 -6.96
N GLU A 428 -11.98 -5.43 -7.27
CA GLU A 428 -13.19 -5.61 -6.48
C GLU A 428 -12.87 -5.93 -5.02
N VAL A 429 -11.99 -6.89 -4.78
CA VAL A 429 -11.61 -7.31 -3.43
C VAL A 429 -10.84 -6.19 -2.74
N CYS A 430 -9.75 -5.71 -3.37
CA CYS A 430 -8.79 -4.84 -2.70
C CYS A 430 -9.23 -3.38 -2.62
N PHE A 431 -10.19 -2.92 -3.43
CA PHE A 431 -10.71 -1.55 -3.36
C PHE A 431 -12.20 -1.48 -3.03
N GLY A 432 -13.00 -2.37 -3.60
CA GLY A 432 -14.46 -2.39 -3.46
C GLY A 432 -15.20 -2.01 -4.75
N LEU A 433 -16.48 -2.40 -4.82
CA LEU A 433 -17.35 -2.16 -5.98
C LEU A 433 -17.55 -0.67 -6.29
N ASP A 434 -17.59 0.18 -5.26
CA ASP A 434 -17.75 1.63 -5.36
C ASP A 434 -16.47 2.37 -5.76
N HIS A 435 -15.36 1.65 -5.94
CA HIS A 435 -14.09 2.29 -6.26
C HIS A 435 -13.93 2.52 -7.77
N PRO A 436 -13.49 3.72 -8.21
CA PRO A 436 -13.32 4.04 -9.63
C PRO A 436 -12.38 3.08 -10.37
N TYR A 437 -11.38 2.51 -9.69
CA TYR A 437 -10.42 1.61 -10.35
C TYR A 437 -11.08 0.28 -10.72
N TYR A 438 -11.94 -0.25 -9.85
CA TYR A 438 -12.77 -1.41 -10.18
C TYR A 438 -13.72 -1.07 -11.34
N LEU A 439 -14.47 0.03 -11.24
CA LEU A 439 -15.48 0.40 -12.24
C LEU A 439 -14.90 0.63 -13.63
N GLN A 440 -13.73 1.30 -13.73
CA GLN A 440 -13.03 1.48 -15.00
C GLN A 440 -12.52 0.16 -15.57
N THR A 441 -12.01 -0.73 -14.72
CA THR A 441 -11.51 -2.05 -15.14
C THR A 441 -12.66 -2.98 -15.55
N LEU A 442 -13.80 -2.92 -14.85
CA LEU A 442 -15.06 -3.58 -15.22
C LEU A 442 -15.53 -3.12 -16.60
N ALA A 443 -15.51 -1.81 -16.87
CA ALA A 443 -15.85 -1.28 -18.19
C ALA A 443 -14.88 -1.77 -19.28
N LEU A 444 -13.56 -1.74 -19.00
CA LEU A 444 -12.54 -2.25 -19.92
C LEU A 444 -12.77 -3.71 -20.28
N TRP A 445 -12.90 -4.58 -19.27
CA TRP A 445 -13.18 -5.99 -19.47
C TRP A 445 -14.49 -6.21 -20.25
N THR A 446 -15.56 -5.52 -19.87
CA THR A 446 -16.87 -5.64 -20.55
C THR A 446 -16.77 -5.29 -22.04
N TYR A 447 -16.07 -4.21 -22.39
CA TYR A 447 -15.90 -3.82 -23.80
C TYR A 447 -15.07 -4.84 -24.59
N LEU A 448 -14.03 -5.42 -23.97
CA LEU A 448 -13.21 -6.46 -24.60
C LEU A 448 -14.02 -7.74 -24.81
N ASP A 449 -14.70 -8.22 -23.76
CA ASP A 449 -15.49 -9.47 -23.77
C ASP A 449 -16.66 -9.42 -24.77
N GLN A 450 -17.40 -8.30 -24.78
CA GLN A 450 -18.51 -8.09 -25.71
C GLN A 450 -18.05 -7.69 -27.13
N ARG A 451 -16.74 -7.56 -27.37
CA ARG A 451 -16.17 -7.10 -28.64
C ARG A 451 -16.78 -5.78 -29.12
N THR A 452 -17.05 -4.88 -28.18
CA THR A 452 -17.65 -3.58 -28.47
C THR A 452 -16.69 -2.76 -29.35
N PRO A 453 -17.16 -2.05 -30.40
CA PRO A 453 -16.29 -1.27 -31.28
C PRO A 453 -15.71 -0.07 -30.53
N LYS A 454 -14.54 -0.27 -29.93
CA LYS A 454 -13.72 0.74 -29.25
C LYS A 454 -12.35 0.86 -29.90
N SER A 455 -11.89 2.10 -30.03
CA SER A 455 -10.53 2.40 -30.46
C SER A 455 -9.50 1.95 -29.42
N LYS A 456 -8.25 1.76 -29.86
CA LYS A 456 -7.11 1.44 -28.99
C LYS A 456 -6.93 2.50 -27.88
N ALA A 457 -7.05 3.78 -28.24
CA ALA A 457 -6.95 4.89 -27.31
C ALA A 457 -8.06 4.88 -26.24
N GLU A 458 -9.31 4.60 -26.63
CA GLU A 458 -10.42 4.50 -25.67
C GLU A 458 -10.21 3.37 -24.65
N LEU A 459 -9.73 2.21 -25.10
CA LEU A 459 -9.46 1.08 -24.21
C LEU A 459 -8.27 1.35 -23.28
N ILE A 460 -7.17 1.89 -23.81
CA ILE A 460 -6.00 2.25 -22.99
C ILE A 460 -6.34 3.33 -21.96
N ALA A 461 -7.22 4.28 -22.30
CA ALA A 461 -7.66 5.31 -21.36
C ALA A 461 -8.34 4.73 -20.11
N LEU A 462 -8.99 3.57 -20.20
CA LEU A 462 -9.59 2.87 -19.06
C LEU A 462 -8.57 2.21 -18.11
N THR A 463 -7.30 2.14 -18.52
CA THR A 463 -6.19 1.71 -17.65
C THR A 463 -5.53 2.89 -16.90
N ASN A 464 -5.93 4.13 -17.20
CA ASN A 464 -5.34 5.34 -16.64
C ASN A 464 -6.17 5.88 -15.48
N PHE A 465 -5.71 5.61 -14.27
CA PHE A 465 -6.42 5.95 -13.05
C PHE A 465 -6.07 7.34 -12.51
N ASN A 466 -7.06 8.25 -12.51
CA ASN A 466 -6.84 9.65 -12.12
C ASN A 466 -7.68 10.12 -10.92
N ASP A 467 -8.64 9.32 -10.44
CA ASP A 467 -9.53 9.70 -9.34
C ASP A 467 -9.68 8.55 -8.34
N ASN A 468 -9.65 8.87 -7.05
CA ASN A 468 -9.83 7.94 -5.94
C ASN A 468 -11.16 8.12 -5.22
N ARG A 469 -11.98 9.09 -5.66
CA ARG A 469 -13.29 9.34 -5.06
C ARG A 469 -14.22 8.19 -5.38
N ARG A 470 -14.76 7.59 -4.32
CA ARG A 470 -15.81 6.58 -4.41
C ARG A 470 -16.99 7.12 -5.21
N VAL A 471 -17.54 6.24 -6.02
CA VAL A 471 -18.72 6.51 -6.83
C VAL A 471 -19.94 6.09 -6.04
N ASP A 472 -20.91 6.98 -5.93
CA ASP A 472 -22.21 6.65 -5.36
C ASP A 472 -23.02 5.85 -6.38
N ILE A 473 -22.79 4.53 -6.37
CA ILE A 473 -23.41 3.59 -7.29
C ILE A 473 -24.92 3.55 -7.08
N GLU A 474 -25.39 3.64 -5.84
CA GLU A 474 -26.83 3.62 -5.52
C GLU A 474 -27.53 4.77 -6.23
N THR A 475 -27.05 6.01 -6.03
CA THR A 475 -27.61 7.18 -6.71
C THR A 475 -27.52 7.05 -8.25
N LEU A 476 -26.46 6.46 -8.79
CA LEU A 476 -26.33 6.24 -10.24
C LEU A 476 -27.33 5.20 -10.76
N LEU A 477 -27.52 4.11 -10.03
CA LEU A 477 -28.48 3.06 -10.38
C LEU A 477 -29.92 3.55 -10.27
N GLU A 478 -30.24 4.33 -9.23
CA GLU A 478 -31.53 5.00 -9.09
C GLU A 478 -31.81 5.93 -10.27
N LYS A 479 -30.82 6.75 -10.66
CA LYS A 479 -30.93 7.61 -11.85
C LYS A 479 -31.10 6.81 -13.13
N ALA A 480 -30.37 5.70 -13.29
CA ALA A 480 -30.48 4.83 -14.46
C ALA A 480 -31.85 4.14 -14.53
N ALA A 481 -32.37 3.66 -13.40
CA ALA A 481 -33.71 3.06 -13.31
C ALA A 481 -34.84 4.09 -13.55
N ALA A 482 -34.60 5.36 -13.19
CA ALA A 482 -35.51 6.45 -13.48
C ALA A 482 -35.56 6.84 -14.98
N ILE A 483 -34.58 6.42 -15.78
CA ILE A 483 -34.60 6.55 -17.23
C ILE A 483 -35.38 5.34 -17.79
N SER A 484 -36.65 5.57 -18.17
CA SER A 484 -37.52 4.50 -18.71
C SER A 484 -36.90 3.76 -19.91
N PRO A 485 -37.25 2.48 -20.18
CA PRO A 485 -36.72 1.68 -21.30
C PRO A 485 -37.06 2.17 -22.73
N GLY A 486 -37.59 3.39 -22.88
CA GLY A 486 -38.19 3.89 -24.11
C GLY A 486 -37.28 4.69 -25.04
N THR A 487 -35.97 4.83 -24.77
CA THR A 487 -35.11 5.73 -25.54
C THR A 487 -33.76 5.13 -25.98
N LEU A 488 -33.63 3.80 -25.96
CA LEU A 488 -32.52 3.08 -26.61
C LEU A 488 -33.07 2.19 -27.72
N ALA A 489 -33.61 2.82 -28.78
CA ALA A 489 -33.87 2.14 -30.03
C ALA A 489 -32.53 1.88 -30.76
N ILE A 490 -31.84 0.82 -30.36
CA ILE A 490 -30.80 0.22 -31.19
C ILE A 490 -31.52 -0.50 -32.32
N ASN A 491 -31.46 0.05 -33.53
CA ASN A 491 -31.95 -0.59 -34.75
C ASN A 491 -31.12 -1.86 -35.01
N LEU A 492 -31.58 -3.00 -34.49
CA LEU A 492 -31.14 -4.31 -34.96
C LEU A 492 -31.79 -4.57 -36.34
N PRO A 493 -31.00 -4.85 -37.40
CA PRO A 493 -31.57 -5.21 -38.69
C PRO A 493 -32.32 -6.54 -38.56
N LYS A 494 -33.61 -6.53 -38.88
CA LYS A 494 -34.44 -7.73 -38.95
C LYS A 494 -33.88 -8.65 -40.05
N SER A 495 -33.48 -9.86 -39.67
CA SER A 495 -33.25 -10.94 -40.63
C SER A 495 -34.56 -11.22 -41.35
N LYS A 496 -34.53 -11.19 -42.69
CA LYS A 496 -35.55 -11.79 -43.52
C LYS A 496 -35.15 -13.24 -43.77
N HIS A 497 -36.14 -14.11 -43.62
CA HIS A 497 -36.16 -15.53 -43.89
C HIS A 497 -35.42 -15.95 -45.16
#